data_AF-C5T5B2-F1
#
_entry.id   AF-C5T5B2-F1
#
_cell.length_a   1.000
_cell.length_b   1.000
_cell.length_c   1.000
_cell.angle_alpha   90.00
_cell.angle_beta   90.00
_cell.angle_gamma   90.00
#
_symmetry.space_group_name_H-M   'P 1'
#
loop_
_entity.id
_entity.type
_entity.pdbx_description
1 polymer ?
#
loop_
_entity_poly.entity_id
_entity_poly.type
_entity_poly.pdbx_seq_one_letter_code
_entity_poly.pdbx_strand_id
1 'polypeptide(L)'
;MVLKVAQFRLHRSLRKTLSKFRSNPNCEVRIDFAFDRVIRACSSISRDGQNGTWIVPDMVTAYEALHAQGNAHSVETWINGELVGGLYCVALGRAVFGESMFAYATDASKVALAALVCLCRHQGVELIDCQQNTEHLASLGAEEISRSDFVRYVQHQNTQPPIHWNFKPVYWNELLPPQAPMA
;
A
#
# COMPACT_ATOMS: atom_id res chain seq x y z
N MET A 1 12.70 -7.95 -1.91
CA MET A 1 11.50 -8.80 -2.09
C MET A 1 10.43 -7.97 -2.79
N VAL A 2 9.63 -8.55 -3.69
CA VAL A 2 8.57 -7.82 -4.41
C VAL A 2 7.22 -8.50 -4.25
N LEU A 3 6.13 -7.72 -4.30
CA LEU A 3 4.78 -8.23 -4.44
C LEU A 3 4.32 -8.03 -5.89
N LYS A 4 4.18 -9.13 -6.64
CA LYS A 4 3.47 -9.10 -7.92
C LYS A 4 2.00 -8.87 -7.63
N VAL A 5 1.41 -7.76 -8.08
CA VAL A 5 0.04 -7.40 -7.66
C VAL A 5 -0.97 -8.45 -8.08
N ALA A 6 -0.75 -9.15 -9.20
CA ALA A 6 -1.57 -10.27 -9.66
C ALA A 6 -1.53 -11.50 -8.73
N GLN A 7 -0.44 -11.69 -7.98
CA GLN A 7 -0.23 -12.81 -7.07
C GLN A 7 -0.61 -12.51 -5.62
N PHE A 8 -1.13 -11.31 -5.33
CA PHE A 8 -1.60 -10.94 -3.99
C PHE A 8 -2.58 -11.98 -3.44
N ARG A 9 -2.23 -12.58 -2.31
CA ARG A 9 -2.99 -13.65 -1.67
C ARG A 9 -4.05 -13.07 -0.74
N LEU A 10 -5.27 -12.97 -1.26
CA LEU A 10 -6.43 -12.56 -0.46
C LEU A 10 -6.98 -13.74 0.35
N HIS A 11 -6.45 -13.93 1.56
CA HIS A 11 -6.91 -14.94 2.52
C HIS A 11 -8.37 -14.73 2.92
N ARG A 12 -9.04 -15.81 3.36
CA ARG A 12 -10.47 -15.81 3.71
C ARG A 12 -10.84 -14.77 4.77
N SER A 13 -10.02 -14.62 5.82
CA SER A 13 -10.24 -13.64 6.88
C SER A 13 -10.15 -12.22 6.35
N LEU A 14 -9.09 -11.89 5.60
CA LEU A 14 -8.92 -10.58 4.98
C LEU A 14 -10.04 -10.29 3.97
N ARG A 15 -10.48 -11.26 3.18
CA ARG A 15 -11.65 -11.12 2.29
C ARG A 15 -12.89 -10.67 3.07
N LYS A 16 -13.17 -11.30 4.22
CA LYS A 16 -14.30 -10.92 5.08
C LYS A 16 -14.14 -9.51 5.64
N THR A 17 -12.93 -9.13 6.05
CA THR A 17 -12.60 -7.77 6.50
C THR A 17 -12.87 -6.75 5.40
N LEU A 18 -12.35 -6.96 4.18
CA LEU A 18 -12.53 -6.06 3.05
C LEU A 18 -13.99 -5.97 2.60
N SER A 19 -14.73 -7.09 2.58
CA SER A 19 -16.17 -7.08 2.26
C SER A 19 -16.96 -6.19 3.21
N LYS A 20 -16.71 -6.29 4.53
CA LYS A 20 -17.36 -5.45 5.54
C LYS A 20 -16.94 -4.00 5.43
N PHE A 21 -15.65 -3.75 5.20
CA PHE A 21 -15.09 -2.41 5.05
C PHE A 21 -15.75 -1.69 3.86
N ARG A 22 -15.78 -2.31 2.68
CA ARG A 22 -16.38 -1.75 1.46
C ARG A 22 -17.88 -1.46 1.60
N SER A 23 -18.63 -2.28 2.34
CA SER A 23 -20.07 -2.10 2.52
C SER A 23 -20.45 -1.08 3.60
N ASN A 24 -19.50 -0.64 4.42
CA ASN A 24 -19.78 0.28 5.52
C ASN A 24 -19.60 1.74 5.05
N PRO A 25 -20.65 2.58 5.09
CA PRO A 25 -20.55 3.97 4.65
C PRO A 25 -19.61 4.83 5.50
N ASN A 26 -19.26 4.39 6.71
CA ASN A 26 -18.32 5.11 7.58
C ASN A 26 -16.85 4.71 7.34
N CYS A 27 -16.60 3.79 6.42
CA CYS A 27 -15.25 3.33 6.09
C CYS A 27 -14.85 3.86 4.71
N GLU A 28 -13.64 4.40 4.60
CA GLU A 28 -13.12 4.89 3.33
C GLU A 28 -11.61 4.73 3.22
N VAL A 29 -11.12 4.63 1.98
CA VAL A 29 -9.69 4.75 1.67
C VAL A 29 -9.47 6.13 1.10
N ARG A 30 -8.48 6.85 1.61
CA ARG A 30 -8.01 8.11 1.05
C ARG A 30 -6.57 8.00 0.61
N ILE A 31 -6.20 8.79 -0.39
CA ILE A 31 -4.84 8.86 -0.94
C ILE A 31 -4.38 10.29 -0.78
N ASP A 32 -3.22 10.51 -0.16
CA ASP A 32 -2.58 11.82 -0.05
C ASP A 32 -3.37 12.88 0.77
N PHE A 33 -4.23 12.46 1.71
CA PHE A 33 -4.98 13.38 2.57
C PHE A 33 -4.25 13.69 3.88
N ALA A 34 -3.36 12.80 4.33
CA ALA A 34 -2.73 12.87 5.64
C ALA A 34 -1.31 12.27 5.64
N PHE A 35 -0.52 12.54 4.60
CA PHE A 35 0.82 11.95 4.42
C PHE A 35 1.72 12.17 5.65
N ASP A 36 1.74 13.39 6.21
CA ASP A 36 2.49 13.75 7.41
C ASP A 36 2.09 12.88 8.62
N ARG A 37 0.78 12.63 8.80
CA ARG A 37 0.27 11.77 9.87
C ARG A 37 0.65 10.32 9.65
N VAL A 38 0.62 9.84 8.40
CA VAL A 38 0.98 8.47 8.05
C VAL A 38 2.46 8.19 8.31
N ILE A 39 3.37 9.05 7.85
CA ILE A 39 4.81 8.83 8.05
C ILE A 39 5.21 8.95 9.53
N ARG A 40 4.62 9.88 10.27
CA ARG A 40 4.82 10.03 11.73
C ARG A 40 4.25 8.86 12.51
N ALA A 41 3.10 8.33 12.10
CA ALA A 41 2.57 7.10 12.68
C ALA A 41 3.53 5.93 12.43
N CYS A 42 4.04 5.78 11.20
CA CYS A 42 5.04 4.76 10.86
C CYS A 42 6.34 4.92 11.66
N SER A 43 6.81 6.14 11.93
CA SER A 43 8.03 6.37 12.71
C SER A 43 7.88 5.98 14.18
N SER A 44 6.66 6.00 14.70
CA SER A 44 6.33 5.70 16.10
C SER A 44 6.09 4.21 16.41
N ILE A 45 5.90 3.36 15.39
CA ILE A 45 5.67 1.93 15.63
C ILE A 45 6.98 1.21 15.96
N SER A 46 7.12 0.85 17.23
CA SER A 46 8.13 -0.12 17.68
C SER A 46 7.77 -1.52 17.18
N ARG A 47 8.76 -2.23 16.66
CA ARG A 47 8.66 -3.66 16.30
C ARG A 47 9.57 -4.45 17.23
N ASP A 48 9.16 -5.66 17.61
CA ASP A 48 9.94 -6.50 18.51
C ASP A 48 11.38 -6.67 18.00
N GLY A 49 12.36 -6.37 18.84
CA GLY A 49 13.78 -6.42 18.51
C GLY A 49 14.33 -5.21 17.76
N GLN A 50 13.55 -4.14 17.53
CA GLN A 50 14.04 -2.89 16.93
C GLN A 50 14.13 -1.76 17.96
N ASN A 51 15.33 -1.19 18.11
CA ASN A 51 15.54 0.05 18.87
C ASN A 51 15.15 1.25 18.02
N GLY A 52 13.85 1.53 17.95
CA GLY A 52 13.29 2.61 17.13
C GLY A 52 13.18 2.25 15.64
N THR A 53 12.76 3.22 14.84
CA THR A 53 12.61 3.07 13.39
C THR A 53 13.71 3.86 12.66
N TRP A 54 14.03 3.46 11.42
CA TRP A 54 14.92 4.23 10.54
C TRP A 54 14.32 5.57 10.11
N ILE A 55 13.03 5.79 10.39
CA ILE A 55 12.25 6.99 10.03
C ILE A 55 12.51 8.07 11.08
N VAL A 56 13.76 8.53 11.14
CA VAL A 56 14.19 9.65 12.00
C VAL A 56 13.65 10.99 11.46
N PRO A 57 13.70 12.10 12.22
CA PRO A 57 13.12 13.39 11.79
C PRO A 57 13.59 13.89 10.41
N ASP A 58 14.86 13.67 10.08
CA ASP A 58 15.41 14.04 8.76
C ASP A 58 14.76 13.22 7.63
N MET A 59 14.46 11.93 7.88
CA MET A 59 13.75 11.09 6.92
C MET A 59 12.30 11.54 6.77
N VAL A 60 11.62 11.89 7.88
CA VAL A 60 10.26 12.46 7.81
C VAL A 60 10.24 13.69 6.89
N THR A 61 11.18 14.61 7.10
CA THR A 61 11.32 15.84 6.29
C THR A 61 11.60 15.51 4.82
N ALA A 62 12.49 14.57 4.54
CA ALA A 62 12.83 14.17 3.17
C ALA A 62 11.63 13.57 2.42
N TYR A 63 10.86 12.69 3.06
CA TYR A 63 9.69 12.07 2.44
C TYR A 63 8.51 13.04 2.33
N GLU A 64 8.32 13.97 3.28
CA GLU A 64 7.35 15.08 3.13
C GLU A 64 7.71 15.96 1.92
N ALA A 65 9.01 16.22 1.68
CA ALA A 65 9.45 16.94 0.48
C ALA A 65 9.21 16.14 -0.81
N LEU A 66 9.43 14.81 -0.80
CA LEU A 66 9.10 13.94 -1.94
C LEU A 66 7.58 13.91 -2.21
N HIS A 67 6.77 13.91 -1.16
CA HIS A 67 5.32 13.97 -1.28
C HIS A 67 4.86 15.29 -1.91
N ALA A 68 5.42 16.42 -1.46
CA ALA A 68 5.14 17.74 -2.04
C ALA A 68 5.55 17.84 -3.54
N GLN A 69 6.51 17.03 -3.98
CA GLN A 69 6.92 16.92 -5.39
C GLN A 69 6.08 15.92 -6.20
N GLY A 70 5.14 15.21 -5.57
CA GLY A 70 4.31 14.19 -6.21
C GLY A 70 5.01 12.85 -6.44
N ASN A 71 6.08 12.56 -5.69
CA ASN A 71 6.86 11.32 -5.80
C ASN A 71 6.66 10.35 -4.64
N ALA A 72 6.05 10.80 -3.54
CA ALA A 72 5.68 9.94 -2.41
C ALA A 72 4.18 10.08 -2.12
N HIS A 73 3.54 8.97 -1.74
CA HIS A 73 2.10 8.89 -1.59
C HIS A 73 1.69 8.12 -0.35
N SER A 74 0.59 8.51 0.28
CA SER A 74 -0.03 7.79 1.39
C SER A 74 -1.26 7.02 0.93
N VAL A 75 -1.46 5.83 1.47
CA VAL A 75 -2.72 5.08 1.37
C VAL A 75 -3.27 4.89 2.76
N GLU A 76 -4.44 5.45 2.99
CA GLU A 76 -4.96 5.68 4.34
C GLU A 76 -6.27 4.93 4.55
N THR A 77 -6.36 4.22 5.67
CA THR A 77 -7.57 3.54 6.10
C THR A 77 -8.30 4.40 7.13
N TRP A 78 -9.49 4.87 6.78
CA TRP A 78 -10.32 5.72 7.63
C TRP A 78 -11.58 4.99 8.10
N ILE A 79 -11.93 5.14 9.38
CA ILE A 79 -13.16 4.61 9.97
C ILE A 79 -13.78 5.69 10.86
N ASN A 80 -15.05 6.02 10.62
CA ASN A 80 -15.79 7.08 11.34
C ASN A 80 -15.03 8.43 11.34
N GLY A 81 -14.34 8.76 10.25
CA GLY A 81 -13.54 9.98 10.13
C GLY A 81 -12.17 9.94 10.82
N GLU A 82 -11.78 8.81 11.43
CA GLU A 82 -10.48 8.64 12.08
C GLU A 82 -9.50 7.84 11.23
N LEU A 83 -8.23 8.27 11.22
CA LEU A 83 -7.13 7.58 10.55
C LEU A 83 -6.67 6.39 11.42
N VAL A 84 -7.09 5.18 11.06
CA VAL A 84 -6.86 3.97 11.88
C VAL A 84 -5.74 3.07 11.37
N GLY A 85 -5.14 3.40 10.23
CA GLY A 85 -4.01 2.70 9.67
C GLY A 85 -3.66 3.22 8.28
N GLY A 86 -2.55 2.76 7.73
CA GLY A 86 -2.11 3.21 6.43
C GLY A 86 -0.72 2.74 6.09
N LEU A 87 -0.26 3.15 4.92
CA LEU A 87 1.11 2.98 4.45
C LEU A 87 1.51 4.20 3.63
N TYR A 88 2.82 4.37 3.44
CA TYR A 88 3.33 5.29 2.43
C TYR A 88 4.26 4.56 1.47
N CYS A 89 4.32 5.06 0.25
CA CYS A 89 5.16 4.54 -0.82
C CYS A 89 5.82 5.67 -1.61
N VAL A 90 6.89 5.34 -2.31
CA VAL A 90 7.47 6.19 -3.36
C VAL A 90 7.04 5.65 -4.71
N ALA A 91 6.81 6.54 -5.67
CA ALA A 91 6.46 6.18 -7.03
C ALA A 91 7.29 6.99 -8.03
N LEU A 92 7.99 6.28 -8.91
CA LEU A 92 8.74 6.86 -10.02
C LEU A 92 8.17 6.29 -11.32
N GLY A 93 7.40 7.10 -12.04
CA GLY A 93 6.55 6.61 -13.13
C GLY A 93 5.58 5.55 -12.59
N ARG A 94 5.76 4.30 -13.02
CA ARG A 94 5.00 3.13 -12.55
C ARG A 94 5.78 2.21 -11.60
N ALA A 95 7.01 2.54 -11.26
CA ALA A 95 7.78 1.80 -10.26
C ALA A 95 7.32 2.22 -8.86
N VAL A 96 6.67 1.33 -8.12
CA VAL A 96 6.12 1.60 -6.78
C VAL A 96 6.95 0.89 -5.72
N PHE A 97 7.37 1.64 -4.70
CA PHE A 97 8.21 1.19 -3.59
C PHE A 97 7.44 1.35 -2.28
N GLY A 98 7.04 0.24 -1.66
CA GLY A 98 6.39 0.26 -0.35
C GLY A 98 7.42 0.50 0.76
N GLU A 99 7.25 1.56 1.52
CA GLU A 99 8.26 2.00 2.50
C GLU A 99 7.94 1.50 3.91
N SER A 100 6.79 1.91 4.45
CA SER A 100 6.34 1.46 5.76
C SER A 100 4.83 1.56 5.89
N MET A 101 4.32 0.89 6.93
CA MET A 101 2.90 0.84 7.23
C MET A 101 2.67 0.82 8.74
N PHE A 102 1.49 1.26 9.13
CA PHE A 102 1.04 1.30 10.52
C PHE A 102 -0.43 0.88 10.63
N ALA A 103 -0.81 0.42 11.83
CA ALA A 103 -2.18 0.06 12.13
C ALA A 103 -2.49 0.35 13.61
N TYR A 104 -3.53 1.15 13.85
CA TYR A 104 -4.14 1.36 15.16
C TYR A 104 -5.40 0.53 15.37
N ALA A 105 -6.01 0.05 14.29
CA ALA A 105 -7.08 -0.95 14.31
C ALA A 105 -6.66 -2.25 13.62
N THR A 106 -7.26 -3.36 14.03
CA THR A 106 -7.05 -4.68 13.42
C THR A 106 -7.22 -4.63 11.91
N ASP A 107 -6.25 -5.19 11.18
CA ASP A 107 -6.20 -5.26 9.72
C ASP A 107 -6.13 -3.91 8.98
N ALA A 108 -6.06 -2.76 9.65
CA ALA A 108 -6.11 -1.46 8.98
C ALA A 108 -4.96 -1.24 7.97
N SER A 109 -3.75 -1.69 8.27
CA SER A 109 -2.63 -1.68 7.30
C SER A 109 -2.84 -2.66 6.14
N LYS A 110 -3.49 -3.81 6.38
CA LYS A 110 -3.83 -4.78 5.32
C LYS A 110 -4.90 -4.24 4.38
N VAL A 111 -5.84 -3.44 4.90
CA VAL A 111 -6.83 -2.70 4.08
C VAL A 111 -6.09 -1.71 3.17
N ALA A 112 -5.17 -0.91 3.71
CA ALA A 112 -4.38 0.03 2.91
C ALA A 112 -3.55 -0.67 1.83
N LEU A 113 -2.88 -1.78 2.17
CA LEU A 113 -2.13 -2.58 1.18
C LEU A 113 -3.04 -3.17 0.11
N ALA A 114 -4.20 -3.72 0.48
CA ALA A 114 -5.16 -4.25 -0.49
C ALA A 114 -5.70 -3.15 -1.41
N ALA A 115 -5.91 -1.93 -0.89
CA ALA A 115 -6.31 -0.79 -1.69
C ALA A 115 -5.21 -0.35 -2.67
N LEU A 116 -3.94 -0.31 -2.23
CA LEU A 116 -2.80 -0.08 -3.12
C LEU A 116 -2.72 -1.14 -4.23
N VAL A 117 -2.91 -2.42 -3.90
CA VAL A 117 -2.95 -3.51 -4.89
C VAL A 117 -4.07 -3.31 -5.91
N CYS A 118 -5.27 -2.95 -5.47
CA CYS A 118 -6.38 -2.63 -6.38
C CYS A 118 -6.06 -1.44 -7.29
N LEU A 119 -5.49 -0.36 -6.74
CA LEU A 119 -5.09 0.82 -7.51
C LEU A 119 -4.04 0.47 -8.57
N CYS A 120 -3.01 -0.28 -8.18
CA CYS A 120 -1.95 -0.75 -9.06
C CYS A 120 -2.49 -1.64 -10.17
N ARG A 121 -3.34 -2.63 -9.85
CA ARG A 121 -3.99 -3.49 -10.86
C ARG A 121 -4.79 -2.67 -11.86
N HIS A 122 -5.61 -1.75 -11.36
CA HIS A 122 -6.46 -0.91 -12.21
C HIS A 122 -5.67 -0.01 -13.16
N GLN A 123 -4.48 0.44 -12.75
CA GLN A 123 -3.65 1.36 -13.55
C GLN A 123 -2.45 0.70 -14.24
N GLY A 124 -2.37 -0.64 -14.21
CA GLY A 124 -1.33 -1.40 -14.91
C GLY A 124 0.06 -1.30 -14.28
N VAL A 125 0.14 -1.15 -12.95
CA VAL A 125 1.38 -1.35 -12.17
C VAL A 125 1.46 -2.83 -11.78
N GLU A 126 2.56 -3.48 -12.14
CA GLU A 126 2.71 -4.93 -11.97
C GLU A 126 3.33 -5.34 -10.63
N LEU A 127 4.28 -4.55 -10.11
CA LEU A 127 5.06 -4.88 -8.92
C LEU A 127 5.01 -3.74 -7.91
N ILE A 128 4.98 -4.11 -6.63
CA ILE A 128 5.29 -3.24 -5.51
C ILE A 128 6.57 -3.78 -4.87
N ASP A 129 7.63 -2.97 -4.80
CA ASP A 129 8.81 -3.35 -4.02
C ASP A 129 8.45 -3.36 -2.53
N CYS A 130 8.82 -4.43 -1.84
CA CYS A 130 8.60 -4.58 -0.40
C CYS A 130 9.91 -4.54 0.40
N GLN A 131 11.05 -4.39 -0.28
CA GLN A 131 12.39 -4.27 0.28
C GLN A 131 12.79 -5.53 1.09
N GLN A 132 12.36 -5.60 2.35
CA GLN A 132 12.69 -6.64 3.32
C GLN A 132 11.95 -7.95 3.05
N ASN A 133 12.64 -9.08 3.23
CA ASN A 133 12.02 -10.39 3.24
C ASN A 133 11.43 -10.66 4.64
N THR A 134 10.10 -10.69 4.73
CA THR A 134 9.41 -10.97 5.99
C THR A 134 8.34 -12.04 5.77
N GLU A 135 8.14 -12.90 6.76
CA GLU A 135 7.06 -13.91 6.72
C GLU A 135 5.69 -13.29 6.49
N HIS A 136 5.47 -12.10 7.05
CA HIS A 136 4.23 -11.36 6.87
C HIS A 136 3.94 -11.06 5.40
N LEU A 137 4.90 -10.45 4.70
CA LEU A 137 4.75 -10.11 3.28
C LEU A 137 4.74 -11.37 2.39
N ALA A 138 5.55 -12.38 2.72
CA ALA A 138 5.52 -13.67 2.01
C ALA A 138 4.14 -14.35 2.11
N SER A 139 3.47 -14.27 3.28
CA SER A 139 2.11 -14.79 3.46
C SER A 139 1.07 -14.11 2.57
N LEU A 140 1.34 -12.86 2.15
CA LEU A 140 0.50 -12.06 1.26
C LEU A 140 0.84 -12.25 -0.24
N GLY A 141 1.80 -13.13 -0.57
CA GLY A 141 2.19 -13.45 -1.94
C GLY A 141 3.42 -12.70 -2.45
N ALA A 142 4.17 -12.02 -1.58
CA ALA A 142 5.46 -11.46 -1.96
C ALA A 142 6.51 -12.56 -2.14
N GLU A 143 7.42 -12.35 -3.08
CA GLU A 143 8.48 -13.29 -3.45
C GLU A 143 9.79 -12.55 -3.75
N GLU A 144 10.91 -13.27 -3.68
CA GLU A 144 12.19 -12.74 -4.09
C GLU A 144 12.36 -12.84 -5.61
N ILE A 145 12.97 -11.81 -6.21
CA ILE A 145 13.41 -11.81 -7.61
C ILE A 145 14.88 -11.42 -7.66
N SER A 146 15.56 -11.75 -8.75
CA SER A 146 16.96 -11.34 -8.91
C SER A 146 17.08 -9.82 -8.93
N ARG A 147 18.18 -9.29 -8.38
CA ARG A 147 18.46 -7.84 -8.43
C ARG A 147 18.51 -7.33 -9.88
N SER A 148 19.04 -8.12 -10.81
CA SER A 148 19.09 -7.77 -12.24
C SER A 148 17.70 -7.62 -12.84
N ASP A 149 16.76 -8.50 -12.51
CA ASP A 149 15.39 -8.40 -13.00
C ASP A 149 14.65 -7.23 -12.37
N PHE A 150 14.87 -6.99 -11.08
CA PHE A 150 14.32 -5.83 -10.39
C PHE A 150 14.79 -4.51 -10.98
N VAL A 151 16.10 -4.35 -11.20
CA VAL A 151 16.66 -3.12 -11.79
C VAL A 151 16.12 -2.92 -13.20
N ARG A 152 16.04 -3.97 -14.02
CA ARG A 152 15.47 -3.90 -15.37
C ARG A 152 14.01 -3.45 -15.33
N TYR A 153 13.23 -4.00 -14.40
CA TYR A 153 11.84 -3.60 -14.19
C TYR A 153 11.73 -2.12 -13.82
N VAL A 154 12.48 -1.67 -12.82
CA VAL A 154 12.45 -0.26 -12.36
C VAL A 154 12.84 0.69 -13.49
N GLN A 155 13.90 0.39 -14.24
CA GLN A 155 14.33 1.21 -15.38
C GLN A 155 13.23 1.36 -16.44
N HIS A 156 12.51 0.28 -16.74
CA HIS A 156 11.40 0.31 -17.69
C HIS A 156 10.19 1.07 -17.14
N GLN A 157 9.81 0.83 -15.88
CA GLN A 157 8.61 1.46 -15.31
C GLN A 157 8.80 2.94 -14.96
N ASN A 158 10.03 3.37 -14.66
CA ASN A 158 10.35 4.77 -14.38
C ASN A 158 10.11 5.69 -15.59
N THR A 159 10.17 5.17 -16.82
CA THR A 159 9.89 5.95 -18.03
C THR A 159 8.42 5.98 -18.42
N GLN A 160 7.57 5.22 -17.72
CA GLN A 160 6.14 5.19 -17.96
C GLN A 160 5.46 6.42 -17.32
N PRO A 161 4.32 6.88 -17.86
CA PRO A 161 3.55 7.94 -17.23
C PRO A 161 3.16 7.58 -15.79
N PRO A 162 3.22 8.53 -14.84
CA PRO A 162 2.82 8.28 -13.46
C PRO A 162 1.34 7.88 -13.40
N ILE A 163 1.00 7.07 -12.40
CA ILE A 163 -0.39 6.72 -12.14
C ILE A 163 -1.14 7.86 -11.46
N HIS A 164 -2.47 7.83 -11.52
CA HIS A 164 -3.33 8.76 -10.79
C HIS A 164 -3.52 8.29 -9.34
N TRP A 165 -2.98 9.05 -8.39
CA TRP A 165 -3.07 8.76 -6.96
C TRP A 165 -4.43 9.18 -6.38
N ASN A 166 -5.48 8.45 -6.81
CA ASN A 166 -6.84 8.60 -6.30
C ASN A 166 -7.51 7.23 -6.24
N PHE A 167 -8.11 6.88 -5.11
CA PHE A 167 -8.79 5.60 -4.94
C PHE A 167 -10.30 5.76 -5.15
N LYS A 168 -10.86 5.01 -6.09
CA LYS A 168 -12.31 4.93 -6.29
C LYS A 168 -12.85 3.64 -5.66
N PRO A 169 -13.98 3.66 -4.94
CA PRO A 169 -14.56 2.46 -4.33
C PRO A 169 -14.78 1.29 -5.31
N VAL A 170 -15.01 1.57 -6.61
CA VAL A 170 -15.14 0.55 -7.65
C VAL A 170 -13.86 -0.30 -7.83
N TYR A 171 -12.69 0.22 -7.46
CA TYR A 171 -11.41 -0.51 -7.56
C TYR A 171 -11.36 -1.73 -6.64
N TRP A 172 -12.18 -1.80 -5.60
CA TRP A 172 -12.31 -3.02 -4.81
C TRP A 172 -12.72 -4.24 -5.64
N ASN A 173 -13.33 -4.06 -6.82
CA ASN A 173 -13.68 -5.16 -7.71
C ASN A 173 -12.47 -5.94 -8.23
N GLU A 174 -11.26 -5.35 -8.21
CA GLU A 174 -10.00 -6.04 -8.54
C GLU A 174 -9.69 -7.23 -7.62
N LEU A 175 -10.22 -7.21 -6.40
CA LEU A 175 -10.04 -8.27 -5.39
C LEU A 175 -11.36 -8.92 -4.93
N LEU A 176 -12.45 -8.17 -5.00
CA LEU A 176 -13.80 -8.55 -4.60
C LEU A 176 -14.77 -8.35 -5.79
N PRO A 177 -14.60 -9.13 -6.89
CA PRO A 177 -15.48 -8.99 -8.04
C PRO A 177 -16.95 -9.18 -7.61
N PRO A 178 -17.89 -8.45 -8.21
CA PRO A 178 -19.31 -8.66 -7.94
C PRO A 178 -19.66 -10.13 -8.22
N GLN A 179 -20.50 -10.71 -7.37
CA GLN A 179 -21.04 -12.03 -7.68
C GLN A 179 -21.86 -11.91 -8.97
N ALA A 180 -21.59 -12.77 -9.94
CA ALA A 180 -22.47 -12.89 -11.09
C ALA A 180 -23.88 -13.20 -10.57
N PRO A 181 -24.94 -12.59 -11.12
CA PRO A 181 -26.29 -12.99 -10.78
C PRO A 181 -26.40 -14.51 -11.03
N MET A 182 -26.85 -15.25 -10.00
CA MET A 182 -27.19 -16.66 -10.18
C MET A 182 -28.26 -16.74 -11.27
N ALA A 183 -27.93 -17.43 -12.36
CA ALA A 183 -28.88 -17.80 -13.41
C ALA A 183 -29.92 -18.78 -12.87
#